data_AF-A0AAN7Y9U3-F1
#
_entry.id   AF-A0AAN7Y9U3-F1
#
_cell.length_a   1.000
_cell.length_b   1.000
_cell.length_c   1.000
_cell.angle_alpha   90.00
_cell.angle_beta   90.00
_cell.angle_gamma   90.00
#
_symmetry.space_group_name_H-M   'P 1'
#
loop_
_entity.id
_entity.type
_entity.pdbx_description
1 polymer ?
#
loop_
_entity_poly.entity_id
_entity_poly.type
_entity_poly.pdbx_seq_one_letter_code
_entity_poly.pdbx_strand_id
1 'polypeptide(L)'
;MDELQLHDSKKVAGNATLDTSRGFSKFIKASSTNPLVVSKPIRWIIRPESIDPSSLLEPRWDLLLILEDNQVSKDLVSSFFSAQPYAPKADRNDSFSIKHHWTTTAGVPSRLTKDFQTKTNPALLHPAAGSTPALTGALDDPLLNSTSQDLSLSSELQSWIGKTESSLPVHGAVSMLNFLSFKPGMKSSYLKYGAAFAETIGAKRGGNAKLVGNIVHADAASSKKEEKEGVWHEFALAHYPSLLHFADMLASKDYQEVNQKYRVPALGDTCILCTSELEIEQIVEKLEKEGGQSKAKL
;
A
#
# COMPACT_ATOMS: atom_id res chain seq x y z
N MET A 1 29.37 14.43 10.83
CA MET A 1 28.52 14.73 9.66
C MET A 1 27.12 14.39 10.07
N ASP A 2 26.28 15.42 10.11
CA ASP A 2 25.35 15.63 11.21
C ASP A 2 24.07 14.79 11.18
N GLU A 3 23.69 14.47 12.41
CA GLU A 3 22.49 13.80 12.88
C GLU A 3 21.27 14.70 12.64
N LEU A 4 20.31 14.26 11.84
CA LEU A 4 19.05 14.98 11.62
C LEU A 4 18.00 14.47 12.59
N GLN A 5 17.87 15.21 13.70
CA GLN A 5 16.80 15.07 14.68
C GLN A 5 15.44 15.36 14.03
N LEU A 6 14.51 14.41 14.12
CA LEU A 6 13.10 14.61 13.80
C LEU A 6 12.38 15.16 15.03
N HIS A 7 12.13 16.47 15.00
CA HIS A 7 11.37 17.20 16.00
C HIS A 7 9.88 16.81 16.03
N ASP A 8 9.39 16.88 17.27
CA ASP A 8 8.03 16.78 17.80
C ASP A 8 6.89 17.21 16.86
N SER A 9 6.01 16.26 16.51
CA SER A 9 4.81 16.46 15.67
C SER A 9 3.54 16.31 16.49
N LYS A 10 3.24 17.29 17.36
CA LYS A 10 1.97 17.28 18.13
C LYS A 10 1.01 18.44 17.90
N LYS A 11 1.19 19.35 16.94
CA LYS A 11 0.23 20.48 16.79
C LYS A 11 -0.23 20.96 15.41
N VAL A 12 0.08 20.30 14.29
CA VAL A 12 -0.39 20.76 12.95
C VAL A 12 -1.09 19.69 12.10
N ALA A 13 -1.04 18.41 12.48
CA ALA A 13 -1.54 17.30 11.64
C ALA A 13 -3.07 17.20 11.51
N GLY A 14 -3.84 17.85 12.39
CA GLY A 14 -5.30 17.72 12.45
C GLY A 14 -6.01 18.30 11.23
N ASN A 15 -5.66 19.53 10.80
CA ASN A 15 -6.44 20.24 9.79
C ASN A 15 -6.11 19.80 8.35
N ALA A 16 -4.83 19.54 8.02
CA ALA A 16 -4.43 19.18 6.66
C ALA A 16 -4.92 17.77 6.24
N THR A 17 -4.95 16.82 7.17
CA THR A 17 -5.43 15.44 6.90
C THR A 17 -6.94 15.43 6.65
N LEU A 18 -7.70 16.21 7.43
CA LEU A 18 -9.15 16.36 7.28
C LEU A 18 -9.53 17.06 5.96
N ASP A 19 -8.75 18.05 5.53
CA ASP A 19 -8.97 18.81 4.29
C ASP A 19 -8.74 17.96 3.04
N THR A 20 -7.61 17.23 3.00
CA THR A 20 -7.30 16.25 1.96
C THR A 20 -8.42 15.21 1.80
N SER A 21 -9.00 14.79 2.92
CA SER A 21 -10.02 13.75 2.95
C SER A 21 -11.42 14.23 2.54
N ARG A 22 -11.78 15.49 2.83
CA ARG A 22 -13.02 16.12 2.31
C ARG A 22 -12.94 16.29 0.81
N GLY A 23 -11.83 16.84 0.31
CA GLY A 23 -11.57 16.98 -1.11
C GLY A 23 -11.63 15.63 -1.84
N PHE A 24 -11.01 14.61 -1.25
CA PHE A 24 -11.04 13.25 -1.76
C PHE A 24 -12.44 12.61 -1.77
N SER A 25 -13.22 12.72 -0.68
CA SER A 25 -14.58 12.17 -0.64
C SER A 25 -15.50 12.83 -1.67
N LYS A 26 -15.43 14.16 -1.80
CA LYS A 26 -16.13 14.91 -2.86
C LYS A 26 -15.70 14.43 -4.24
N PHE A 27 -14.41 14.21 -4.45
CA PHE A 27 -13.85 13.72 -5.70
C PHE A 27 -14.37 12.32 -6.07
N ILE A 28 -14.27 11.33 -5.16
CA ILE A 28 -14.76 9.96 -5.42
C ILE A 28 -16.25 9.99 -5.77
N LYS A 29 -17.07 10.70 -4.99
CA LYS A 29 -18.51 10.84 -5.24
C LYS A 29 -18.82 11.49 -6.58
N ALA A 30 -18.05 12.50 -7.00
CA ALA A 30 -18.24 13.18 -8.27
C ALA A 30 -17.81 12.34 -9.48
N SER A 31 -16.82 11.46 -9.30
CA SER A 31 -16.20 10.72 -10.39
C SER A 31 -16.98 9.51 -10.90
N SER A 32 -18.02 9.07 -10.19
CA SER A 32 -18.73 7.78 -10.44
C SER A 32 -17.79 6.56 -10.52
N THR A 33 -16.54 6.68 -10.04
CA THR A 33 -15.60 5.57 -10.02
C THR A 33 -15.85 4.67 -8.83
N ASN A 34 -15.56 3.38 -9.02
CA ASN A 34 -15.60 2.39 -7.96
C ASN A 34 -14.20 1.78 -7.80
N PRO A 35 -13.29 2.41 -7.02
CA PRO A 35 -11.93 1.91 -6.84
C PRO A 35 -11.89 0.52 -6.21
N LEU A 36 -11.03 -0.37 -6.71
CA LEU A 36 -10.76 -1.65 -6.04
C LEU A 36 -10.17 -1.43 -4.65
N VAL A 37 -9.23 -0.49 -4.56
CA VAL A 37 -8.54 -0.13 -3.31
C VAL A 37 -8.45 1.37 -3.20
N VAL A 38 -8.76 1.87 -2.00
CA VAL A 38 -8.46 3.23 -1.56
C VAL A 38 -7.71 3.11 -0.24
N SER A 39 -6.47 3.60 -0.19
CA SER A 39 -5.62 3.38 0.97
C SER A 39 -4.79 4.62 1.29
N LYS A 40 -4.53 4.85 2.57
CA LYS A 40 -3.62 5.89 3.03
C LYS A 40 -2.19 5.34 3.10
N PRO A 41 -1.22 5.93 2.38
CA PRO A 41 0.19 5.63 2.57
C PRO A 41 0.64 5.97 3.99
N ILE A 42 1.35 5.03 4.63
CA ILE A 42 1.86 5.19 5.99
C ILE A 42 3.36 5.40 5.95
N ARG A 43 4.09 4.45 5.33
CA ARG A 43 5.55 4.42 5.40
C ARG A 43 6.16 3.49 4.34
N TRP A 44 7.30 3.89 3.78
CA TRP A 44 8.17 2.99 3.03
C TRP A 44 8.86 1.96 3.95
N ILE A 45 8.65 0.68 3.68
CA ILE A 45 9.35 -0.44 4.32
C ILE A 45 10.63 -0.76 3.56
N ILE A 46 10.54 -0.83 2.24
CA ILE A 46 11.66 -0.93 1.30
C ILE A 46 11.58 0.26 0.36
N ARG A 47 12.69 0.95 0.13
CA ARG A 47 12.76 2.13 -0.73
C ARG A 47 13.32 1.72 -2.09
N PRO A 48 12.79 2.23 -3.21
CA PRO A 48 13.39 1.98 -4.51
C PRO A 48 14.79 2.58 -4.55
N GLU A 49 15.74 1.88 -5.17
CA GLU A 49 17.13 2.33 -5.27
C GLU A 49 17.48 2.79 -6.69
N SER A 50 16.87 2.18 -7.71
CA SER A 50 17.25 2.37 -9.11
C SER A 50 16.11 2.86 -10.01
N ILE A 51 14.87 2.42 -9.77
CA ILE A 51 13.73 2.69 -10.64
C ILE A 51 12.83 3.76 -10.01
N ASP A 52 12.70 4.89 -10.70
CA ASP A 52 11.90 6.06 -10.30
C ASP A 52 12.15 6.59 -8.86
N PRO A 53 13.38 6.56 -8.29
CA PRO A 53 13.58 6.89 -6.88
C PRO A 53 13.16 8.33 -6.55
N SER A 54 13.52 9.31 -7.38
CA SER A 54 13.09 10.71 -7.19
C SER A 54 11.59 10.86 -7.21
N SER A 55 10.93 10.30 -8.24
CA SER A 55 9.47 10.41 -8.38
C SER A 55 8.70 9.73 -7.25
N LEU A 56 9.23 8.62 -6.70
CA LEU A 56 8.59 7.86 -5.63
C LEU A 56 8.94 8.33 -4.21
N LEU A 57 10.14 8.89 -4.00
CA LEU A 57 10.64 9.21 -2.65
C LEU A 57 10.64 10.70 -2.31
N GLU A 58 10.71 11.61 -3.28
CA GLU A 58 10.68 13.05 -3.01
C GLU A 58 9.29 13.53 -2.55
N PRO A 59 8.17 13.09 -3.16
CA PRO A 59 6.85 13.47 -2.69
C PRO A 59 6.48 12.77 -1.38
N ARG A 60 5.68 13.45 -0.57
CA ARG A 60 4.85 12.79 0.44
C ARG A 60 3.58 12.29 -0.22
N TRP A 61 3.30 11.00 -0.05
CA TRP A 61 2.08 10.39 -0.57
C TRP A 61 0.96 10.44 0.46
N ASP A 62 -0.20 10.94 0.05
CA ASP A 62 -1.39 11.02 0.91
C ASP A 62 -2.45 9.98 0.54
N LEU A 63 -2.38 9.40 -0.67
CA LEU A 63 -3.41 8.51 -1.20
C LEU A 63 -2.83 7.48 -2.18
N LEU A 64 -3.27 6.23 -2.03
CA LEU A 64 -3.12 5.16 -3.01
C LEU A 64 -4.51 4.80 -3.56
N LEU A 65 -4.63 4.73 -4.88
CA LEU A 65 -5.81 4.27 -5.60
C LEU A 65 -5.44 3.11 -6.52
N ILE A 66 -6.26 2.05 -6.50
CA ILE A 66 -6.22 0.98 -7.51
C ILE A 66 -7.60 0.95 -8.17
N LEU A 67 -7.62 1.13 -9.49
CA LEU A 67 -8.82 1.21 -10.32
C LEU A 67 -8.79 0.09 -11.36
N GLU A 68 -9.96 -0.46 -11.72
CA GLU A 68 -10.06 -1.27 -12.92
C GLU A 68 -10.07 -0.37 -14.16
N ASP A 69 -9.38 -0.75 -15.22
CA ASP A 69 -9.18 0.07 -16.43
C ASP A 69 -10.49 0.46 -17.12
N ASN A 70 -11.52 -0.40 -17.05
CA ASN A 70 -12.87 -0.10 -17.55
C ASN A 70 -13.59 1.01 -16.74
N GLN A 71 -13.12 1.34 -15.55
CA GLN A 71 -13.60 2.44 -14.70
C GLN A 71 -12.76 3.71 -14.87
N VAL A 72 -11.59 3.60 -15.51
CA VAL A 72 -10.75 4.74 -15.84
C VAL A 72 -11.25 5.32 -17.15
N SER A 73 -12.30 6.15 -17.10
CA SER A 73 -12.58 6.99 -18.26
C SER A 73 -11.32 7.84 -18.53
N LYS A 74 -10.95 8.03 -19.80
CA LYS A 74 -9.87 8.98 -20.14
C LYS A 74 -10.14 10.37 -19.55
N ASP A 75 -11.41 10.67 -19.32
CA ASP A 75 -11.92 11.85 -18.64
C ASP A 75 -11.63 11.84 -17.14
N LEU A 76 -11.58 10.70 -16.46
CA LEU A 76 -11.22 10.60 -15.04
C LEU A 76 -9.76 10.96 -14.82
N VAL A 77 -8.85 10.33 -15.54
CA VAL A 77 -7.40 10.58 -15.41
C VAL A 77 -7.08 12.01 -15.85
N SER A 78 -7.68 12.46 -16.96
CA SER A 78 -7.54 13.86 -17.36
C SER A 78 -8.20 14.80 -16.35
N SER A 79 -9.39 14.57 -15.80
CA SER A 79 -9.97 15.45 -14.76
C SER A 79 -9.25 15.34 -13.40
N PHE A 80 -8.59 14.22 -13.10
CA PHE A 80 -7.70 14.04 -11.95
C PHE A 80 -6.45 14.92 -12.10
N PHE A 81 -5.85 14.94 -13.30
CA PHE A 81 -4.58 15.62 -13.56
C PHE A 81 -4.71 17.02 -14.20
N SER A 82 -5.90 17.37 -14.71
CA SER A 82 -6.23 18.68 -15.32
C SER A 82 -7.15 19.52 -14.44
N ALA A 83 -7.49 19.06 -13.23
CA ALA A 83 -8.14 19.88 -12.21
C ALA A 83 -7.25 21.08 -11.83
N GLN A 84 -7.33 22.14 -12.63
CA GLN A 84 -7.54 23.49 -12.12
C GLN A 84 -8.54 23.40 -10.96
N PRO A 85 -8.32 24.16 -9.86
CA PRO A 85 -9.03 23.99 -8.61
C PRO A 85 -10.53 23.83 -8.89
N TYR A 86 -11.07 22.66 -8.55
CA TYR A 86 -12.48 22.37 -8.67
C TYR A 86 -13.21 23.34 -7.73
N ALA A 87 -13.56 24.51 -8.25
CA ALA A 87 -14.34 25.52 -7.56
C ALA A 87 -15.79 25.30 -8.00
N PRO A 88 -16.60 24.50 -7.28
CA PRO A 88 -18.03 24.64 -7.43
C PRO A 88 -18.35 26.10 -7.10
N LYS A 89 -19.08 26.76 -8.00
CA LYS A 89 -19.57 28.13 -7.82
C LYS A 89 -20.52 28.17 -6.61
N ALA A 90 -19.99 28.15 -5.39
CA ALA A 90 -20.67 28.48 -4.14
C ALA A 90 -19.74 28.58 -2.92
N ASP A 91 -18.60 27.86 -2.86
CA ASP A 91 -17.70 27.89 -1.69
C ASP A 91 -16.24 28.00 -2.12
N ARG A 92 -15.67 29.20 -2.02
CA ARG A 92 -14.30 29.53 -2.47
C ARG A 92 -13.17 29.04 -1.53
N ASN A 93 -13.48 28.24 -0.50
CA ASN A 93 -12.49 27.86 0.52
C ASN A 93 -12.00 26.39 0.49
N ASP A 94 -12.57 25.51 -0.35
CA ASP A 94 -12.23 24.07 -0.37
C ASP A 94 -11.59 23.64 -1.71
N SER A 95 -10.52 24.29 -2.17
CA SER A 95 -9.84 23.88 -3.41
C SER A 95 -8.91 22.69 -3.17
N PHE A 96 -9.40 21.48 -3.47
CA PHE A 96 -8.55 20.29 -3.57
C PHE A 96 -7.62 20.41 -4.80
N SER A 97 -6.31 20.22 -4.62
CA SER A 97 -5.32 20.23 -5.71
C SER A 97 -4.32 19.08 -5.54
N ILE A 98 -4.05 18.39 -6.64
CA ILE A 98 -3.07 17.29 -6.68
C ILE A 98 -1.70 17.90 -7.00
N LYS A 99 -0.77 17.81 -6.05
CA LYS A 99 0.59 18.36 -6.20
C LYS A 99 1.52 17.42 -6.95
N HIS A 100 1.42 16.13 -6.66
CA HIS A 100 2.25 15.08 -7.22
C HIS A 100 1.40 13.86 -7.51
N HIS A 101 1.77 13.13 -8.56
CA HIS A 101 1.18 11.84 -8.88
C HIS A 101 2.22 10.94 -9.52
N TRP A 102 2.03 9.64 -9.35
CA TRP A 102 2.75 8.61 -10.06
C TRP A 102 1.75 7.51 -10.38
N THR A 103 1.82 6.95 -11.58
CA THR A 103 0.87 5.94 -12.05
C THR A 103 1.59 4.84 -12.82
N THR A 104 1.03 3.64 -12.75
CA THR A 104 1.40 2.51 -13.60
C THR A 104 0.16 1.66 -13.85
N THR A 105 0.23 0.78 -14.86
CA THR A 105 -0.86 -0.11 -15.24
C THR A 105 -0.37 -1.54 -15.11
N ALA A 106 -1.24 -2.44 -14.64
CA ALA A 106 -0.90 -3.85 -14.50
C ALA A 106 -2.04 -4.75 -14.97
N GLY A 107 -1.68 -5.86 -15.62
CA GLY A 107 -2.60 -6.94 -15.93
C GLY A 107 -2.80 -7.81 -14.70
N VAL A 108 -4.00 -7.77 -14.12
CA VAL A 108 -4.41 -8.58 -12.96
C VAL A 108 -5.35 -9.70 -13.42
N PRO A 109 -5.14 -10.96 -13.00
CA PRO A 109 -6.08 -12.03 -13.28
C PRO A 109 -7.49 -11.72 -12.75
N SER A 110 -8.52 -11.83 -13.58
CA SER A 110 -9.91 -11.50 -13.21
C SER A 110 -10.43 -12.28 -12.00
N ARG A 111 -9.91 -13.48 -11.74
CA ARG A 111 -10.21 -14.25 -10.52
C ARG A 111 -9.88 -13.50 -9.22
N LEU A 112 -8.94 -12.56 -9.26
CA LEU A 112 -8.54 -11.74 -8.11
C LEU A 112 -9.39 -10.48 -7.98
N THR A 113 -10.03 -10.00 -9.06
CA THR A 113 -10.81 -8.76 -9.03
C THR A 113 -12.33 -8.97 -8.95
N LYS A 114 -12.84 -10.10 -9.49
CA LYS A 114 -14.28 -10.40 -9.64
C LYS A 114 -15.12 -10.15 -8.39
N ASP A 115 -14.69 -10.69 -7.24
CA ASP A 115 -15.38 -10.56 -5.95
C ASP A 115 -14.54 -9.76 -4.94
N PHE A 116 -13.63 -8.93 -5.44
CA PHE A 116 -12.64 -8.26 -4.60
C PHE A 116 -13.30 -7.26 -3.64
N GLN A 117 -14.06 -6.33 -4.20
CA GLN A 117 -14.71 -5.25 -3.44
C GLN A 117 -15.82 -5.75 -2.53
N THR A 118 -16.58 -6.76 -2.96
CA THR A 118 -17.79 -7.21 -2.26
C THR A 118 -17.52 -8.28 -1.21
N LYS A 119 -16.42 -9.04 -1.34
CA LYS A 119 -16.15 -10.20 -0.50
C LYS A 119 -14.72 -10.24 0.01
N THR A 120 -13.74 -10.25 -0.89
CA THR A 120 -12.35 -10.56 -0.52
C THR A 120 -11.74 -9.47 0.35
N ASN A 121 -11.79 -8.21 -0.09
CA ASN A 121 -11.19 -7.11 0.65
C ASN A 121 -11.92 -6.83 1.98
N PRO A 122 -13.27 -6.77 2.03
CA PRO A 122 -13.98 -6.60 3.30
C PRO A 122 -13.68 -7.71 4.32
N ALA A 123 -13.58 -8.98 3.88
CA ALA A 123 -13.27 -10.08 4.78
C ALA A 123 -11.84 -10.04 5.34
N LEU A 124 -10.89 -9.46 4.59
CA LEU A 124 -9.52 -9.25 5.05
C LEU A 124 -9.41 -8.05 5.99
N LEU A 125 -10.10 -6.95 5.68
CA LEU A 125 -10.06 -5.72 6.49
C LEU A 125 -10.84 -5.86 7.80
N HIS A 126 -11.95 -6.60 7.77
CA HIS A 126 -12.87 -6.82 8.89
C HIS A 126 -13.06 -8.33 9.13
N PRO A 127 -12.00 -9.04 9.57
CA PRO A 127 -12.06 -10.48 9.75
C PRO A 127 -13.07 -10.86 10.84
N ALA A 128 -13.71 -12.02 10.68
CA ALA A 128 -14.59 -12.56 11.71
C ALA A 128 -13.82 -12.78 13.03
N ALA A 129 -14.48 -12.60 14.17
CA ALA A 129 -13.86 -12.81 15.48
C ALA A 129 -13.24 -14.21 15.57
N GLY A 130 -11.96 -14.28 15.96
CA GLY A 130 -11.21 -15.54 16.06
C GLY A 130 -10.68 -16.12 14.74
N SER A 131 -10.94 -15.48 13.59
CA SER A 131 -10.40 -15.93 12.29
C SER A 131 -8.98 -15.43 12.01
N THR A 132 -8.53 -14.39 12.71
CA THR A 132 -7.14 -13.91 12.66
C THR A 132 -6.21 -14.91 13.35
N PRO A 133 -5.16 -15.41 12.67
CA PRO A 133 -4.16 -16.28 13.30
C PRO A 133 -3.49 -15.61 14.50
N ALA A 134 -3.05 -16.40 15.48
CA ALA A 134 -2.21 -15.87 16.55
C ALA A 134 -0.80 -15.56 16.03
N LEU A 135 -0.08 -14.65 16.70
CA LEU A 135 1.35 -14.47 16.46
C LEU A 135 2.10 -15.77 16.76
N THR A 136 3.16 -16.06 16.00
CA THR A 136 3.87 -17.34 16.09
C THR A 136 4.86 -17.41 17.25
N GLY A 137 5.09 -16.28 17.92
CA GLY A 137 6.15 -16.12 18.93
C GLY A 137 7.50 -15.73 18.32
N ALA A 138 7.57 -15.48 17.00
CA ALA A 138 8.82 -15.07 16.35
C ALA A 138 9.33 -13.71 16.83
N LEU A 139 8.47 -12.90 17.46
CA LEU A 139 8.82 -11.62 18.07
C LEU A 139 9.46 -11.75 19.47
N ASP A 140 9.42 -12.92 20.10
CA ASP A 140 9.98 -13.13 21.45
C ASP A 140 11.52 -13.20 21.40
N ASP A 141 12.07 -13.75 20.32
CA ASP A 141 13.50 -13.79 20.01
C ASP A 141 13.72 -13.48 18.51
N PRO A 142 13.59 -12.19 18.12
CA PRO A 142 13.53 -11.82 16.72
C PRO A 142 14.89 -11.89 16.04
N LEU A 143 14.93 -12.43 14.82
CA LEU A 143 16.09 -12.33 13.94
C LEU A 143 16.22 -10.90 13.40
N LEU A 144 17.00 -10.08 14.11
CA LEU A 144 17.25 -8.69 13.74
C LEU A 144 18.38 -8.56 12.72
N ASN A 145 18.16 -7.69 11.75
CA ASN A 145 19.16 -7.26 10.76
C ASN A 145 19.43 -5.76 10.88
N SER A 146 20.51 -5.30 10.26
CA SER A 146 20.91 -3.88 10.27
C SER A 146 20.00 -2.99 9.41
N THR A 147 19.26 -3.57 8.49
CA THR A 147 18.40 -2.87 7.52
C THR A 147 17.14 -3.70 7.25
N SER A 148 16.11 -3.06 6.70
CA SER A 148 14.88 -3.72 6.24
C SER A 148 14.73 -3.74 4.71
N GLN A 149 15.74 -3.27 3.95
CA GLN A 149 15.72 -3.24 2.48
C GLN A 149 15.66 -4.64 1.83
N ASP A 150 16.06 -5.68 2.56
CA ASP A 150 15.97 -7.07 2.11
C ASP A 150 14.68 -7.77 2.60
N LEU A 151 13.73 -7.01 3.15
CA LEU A 151 12.51 -7.50 3.80
C LEU A 151 12.81 -8.34 5.04
N SER A 152 13.73 -7.87 5.89
CA SER A 152 13.97 -8.41 7.23
C SER A 152 13.62 -7.41 8.34
N LEU A 153 13.42 -7.90 9.56
CA LEU A 153 13.12 -7.04 10.69
C LEU A 153 14.41 -6.36 11.16
N SER A 154 14.41 -5.02 11.15
CA SER A 154 15.47 -4.22 11.75
C SER A 154 15.00 -3.63 13.08
N SER A 155 15.93 -3.24 13.96
CA SER A 155 15.59 -2.59 15.24
C SER A 155 14.81 -1.29 15.04
N GLU A 156 15.13 -0.54 13.97
CA GLU A 156 14.41 0.69 13.62
C GLU A 156 12.97 0.38 13.21
N LEU A 157 12.78 -0.60 12.31
CA LEU A 157 11.44 -1.00 11.89
C LEU A 157 10.62 -1.56 13.05
N GLN A 158 11.23 -2.39 13.90
CA GLN A 158 10.58 -2.94 15.10
C GLN A 158 10.15 -1.83 16.07
N SER A 159 11.02 -0.85 16.33
CA SER A 159 10.69 0.30 17.19
C SER A 159 9.53 1.11 16.63
N TRP A 160 9.53 1.35 15.32
CA TRP A 160 8.43 2.04 14.65
C TRP A 160 7.12 1.26 14.74
N ILE A 161 7.12 -0.05 14.48
CA ILE A 161 5.93 -0.91 14.60
C ILE A 161 5.37 -0.84 16.02
N GLY A 162 6.21 -1.00 17.06
CA GLY A 162 5.75 -0.94 18.45
C GLY A 162 5.11 0.39 18.83
N LYS A 163 5.71 1.51 18.39
CA LYS A 163 5.15 2.86 18.59
C LYS A 163 3.84 3.05 17.82
N THR A 164 3.79 2.57 16.59
CA THR A 164 2.67 2.75 15.66
C THR A 164 1.46 1.95 16.11
N GLU A 165 1.65 0.68 16.48
CA GLU A 165 0.60 -0.16 17.06
C GLU A 165 0.03 0.43 18.35
N SER A 166 0.85 1.10 19.15
CA SER A 166 0.40 1.76 20.38
C SER A 166 -0.30 3.10 20.16
N SER A 167 -0.23 3.69 18.96
CA SER A 167 -0.62 5.08 18.70
C SER A 167 -1.57 5.30 17.53
N LEU A 168 -1.66 4.36 16.58
CA LEU A 168 -2.65 4.46 15.53
C LEU A 168 -4.04 4.26 16.13
N PRO A 169 -5.02 5.12 15.76
CA PRO A 169 -6.42 4.92 16.14
C PRO A 169 -7.03 3.64 15.55
N VAL A 170 -6.27 2.92 14.72
CA VAL A 170 -6.63 1.63 14.14
C VAL A 170 -5.57 0.61 14.48
N HIS A 171 -5.87 -0.22 15.48
CA HIS A 171 -5.33 -1.58 15.49
C HIS A 171 -6.01 -2.32 14.34
N GLY A 172 -5.25 -2.90 13.41
CA GLY A 172 -5.87 -3.71 12.37
C GLY A 172 -5.09 -3.79 11.07
N ALA A 173 -5.83 -4.18 10.03
CA ALA A 173 -5.30 -4.59 8.75
C ALA A 173 -4.42 -3.54 8.09
N VAL A 174 -3.29 -3.99 7.54
CA VAL A 174 -2.40 -3.21 6.70
C VAL A 174 -2.20 -3.88 5.36
N SER A 175 -1.87 -3.08 4.35
CA SER A 175 -1.53 -3.54 3.01
C SER A 175 -0.11 -3.09 2.66
N MET A 176 0.64 -3.96 2.02
CA MET A 176 2.01 -3.73 1.55
C MET A 176 1.97 -3.69 0.02
N LEU A 177 2.04 -2.50 -0.56
CA LEU A 177 2.18 -2.33 -2.01
C LEU A 177 3.63 -2.60 -2.38
N ASN A 178 3.86 -3.66 -3.14
CA ASN A 178 5.16 -4.10 -3.61
C ASN A 178 5.26 -3.78 -5.11
N PHE A 179 6.36 -3.14 -5.52
CA PHE A 179 6.84 -3.20 -6.88
C PHE A 179 8.12 -4.01 -6.95
N LEU A 180 8.23 -4.80 -8.01
CA LEU A 180 9.26 -5.82 -8.16
C LEU A 180 9.92 -5.67 -9.53
N SER A 181 11.24 -5.54 -9.53
CA SER A 181 12.05 -5.68 -10.73
C SER A 181 12.92 -6.92 -10.61
N PHE A 182 12.85 -7.82 -11.58
CA PHE A 182 13.63 -9.06 -11.58
C PHE A 182 14.95 -8.88 -12.32
N LYS A 183 16.00 -9.55 -11.83
CA LYS A 183 17.20 -9.79 -12.63
C LYS A 183 16.88 -10.73 -13.80
N PRO A 184 17.63 -10.66 -14.91
CA PRO A 184 17.42 -11.54 -16.06
C PRO A 184 17.38 -13.02 -15.67
N GLY A 185 16.34 -13.74 -16.12
CA GLY A 185 16.15 -15.17 -15.86
C GLY A 185 15.73 -15.55 -14.43
N MET A 186 15.61 -14.59 -13.50
CA MET A 186 15.39 -14.88 -12.08
C MET A 186 13.91 -14.90 -11.65
N LYS A 187 12.97 -14.56 -12.53
CA LYS A 187 11.53 -14.62 -12.23
C LYS A 187 11.08 -15.98 -11.71
N SER A 188 11.59 -17.07 -12.29
CA SER A 188 11.27 -18.43 -11.83
C SER A 188 11.71 -18.72 -10.39
N SER A 189 12.83 -18.13 -9.94
CA SER A 189 13.26 -18.18 -8.54
C SER A 189 12.28 -17.41 -7.65
N TYR A 190 11.87 -16.22 -8.07
CA TYR A 190 10.90 -15.42 -7.32
C TYR A 190 9.54 -16.12 -7.21
N LEU A 191 9.09 -16.83 -8.24
CA LEU A 191 7.85 -17.62 -8.17
C LEU A 191 7.92 -18.72 -7.10
N LYS A 192 9.10 -19.30 -6.83
CA LYS A 192 9.27 -20.25 -5.70
C LYS A 192 9.08 -19.56 -4.35
N TYR A 193 9.57 -18.32 -4.21
CA TYR A 193 9.27 -17.49 -3.04
C TYR A 193 7.77 -17.23 -2.90
N GLY A 194 7.10 -16.82 -3.98
CA GLY A 194 5.66 -16.55 -3.97
C GLY A 194 4.82 -17.78 -3.59
N ALA A 195 5.18 -18.96 -4.09
CA ALA A 195 4.52 -20.22 -3.73
C ALA A 195 4.70 -20.56 -2.24
N ALA A 196 5.92 -20.48 -1.72
CA ALA A 196 6.19 -20.74 -0.30
C ALA A 196 5.46 -19.74 0.62
N PHE A 197 5.39 -18.46 0.22
CA PHE A 197 4.61 -17.44 0.92
C PHE A 197 3.12 -17.82 0.97
N ALA A 198 2.52 -18.18 -0.18
CA ALA A 198 1.11 -18.50 -0.26
C ALA A 198 0.73 -19.79 0.48
N GLU A 199 1.54 -20.84 0.39
CA GLU A 199 1.22 -22.17 0.93
C GLU A 199 1.43 -22.27 2.44
N THR A 200 2.43 -21.57 2.98
CA THR A 200 2.87 -21.81 4.36
C THR A 200 3.09 -20.53 5.15
N ILE A 201 3.99 -19.65 4.69
CA ILE A 201 4.50 -18.56 5.54
C ILE A 201 3.45 -17.47 5.77
N GLY A 202 2.80 -17.01 4.70
CA GLY A 202 1.74 -16.02 4.75
C GLY A 202 0.53 -16.57 5.49
N ALA A 203 0.04 -17.75 5.10
CA ALA A 203 -1.13 -18.37 5.71
C ALA A 203 -1.02 -18.53 7.23
N LYS A 204 0.14 -18.96 7.75
CA LYS A 204 0.39 -19.10 9.20
C LYS A 204 0.24 -17.79 9.99
N ARG A 205 0.46 -16.64 9.33
CA ARG A 205 0.53 -15.31 9.96
C ARG A 205 -0.55 -14.36 9.45
N GLY A 206 -1.53 -14.88 8.70
CA GLY A 206 -2.61 -14.09 8.09
C GLY A 206 -2.19 -13.26 6.87
N GLY A 207 -0.95 -13.43 6.38
CA GLY A 207 -0.46 -12.80 5.16
C GLY A 207 -1.21 -13.30 3.92
N ASN A 208 -1.71 -12.39 3.09
CA ASN A 208 -2.46 -12.72 1.88
C ASN A 208 -2.07 -11.81 0.70
N ALA A 209 -1.64 -12.39 -0.43
CA ALA A 209 -1.41 -11.63 -1.66
C ALA A 209 -2.74 -11.33 -2.37
N LYS A 210 -3.44 -10.28 -1.91
CA LYS A 210 -4.82 -10.01 -2.32
C LYS A 210 -4.95 -9.51 -3.77
N LEU A 211 -3.93 -8.84 -4.31
CA LEU A 211 -3.81 -8.51 -5.74
C LEU A 211 -2.38 -8.76 -6.20
N VAL A 212 -2.22 -9.34 -7.38
CA VAL A 212 -0.91 -9.52 -8.05
C VAL A 212 -1.11 -9.37 -9.54
N GLY A 213 -0.20 -8.68 -10.22
CA GLY A 213 -0.26 -8.52 -11.67
C GLY A 213 1.07 -8.14 -12.30
N ASN A 214 1.18 -8.36 -13.60
CA ASN A 214 2.34 -7.96 -14.39
C ASN A 214 2.16 -6.51 -14.86
N ILE A 215 3.19 -5.67 -14.72
CA ILE A 215 3.16 -4.29 -15.21
C ILE A 215 3.07 -4.29 -16.74
N VAL A 216 2.24 -3.38 -17.27
CA VAL A 216 2.05 -3.15 -18.70
C VAL A 216 2.87 -1.94 -19.11
N HIS A 217 3.80 -2.12 -20.04
CA HIS A 217 4.57 -1.04 -20.63
C HIS A 217 4.02 -0.67 -22.01
N ALA A 218 3.76 0.62 -22.23
CA ALA A 218 3.14 1.15 -23.46
C ALA A 218 3.96 0.88 -24.74
N ASP A 219 5.29 0.79 -24.64
CA ASP A 219 6.19 0.68 -25.80
C ASP A 219 6.51 -0.76 -26.26
N ALA A 220 5.88 -1.79 -25.66
CA ALA A 220 6.37 -3.16 -25.78
C ALA A 220 5.56 -4.03 -26.76
N ALA A 221 5.77 -3.81 -28.06
CA ALA A 221 5.32 -4.66 -29.16
C ALA A 221 6.11 -5.99 -29.31
N SER A 222 7.05 -6.31 -28.41
CA SER A 222 7.90 -7.50 -28.52
C SER A 222 7.80 -8.43 -27.32
N SER A 223 7.84 -9.73 -27.62
CA SER A 223 7.59 -10.89 -26.75
C SER A 223 8.72 -11.23 -25.75
N LYS A 224 9.64 -10.30 -25.46
CA LYS A 224 10.78 -10.51 -24.53
C LYS A 224 10.70 -9.65 -23.27
N LYS A 225 9.49 -9.53 -22.71
CA LYS A 225 9.15 -8.59 -21.62
C LYS A 225 9.76 -8.95 -20.25
N GLU A 226 10.14 -10.20 -20.03
CA GLU A 226 10.66 -10.67 -18.74
C GLU A 226 12.16 -10.43 -18.53
N GLU A 227 12.84 -9.83 -19.52
CA GLU A 227 14.30 -9.67 -19.52
C GLU A 227 14.76 -8.20 -19.55
N LYS A 228 13.84 -7.23 -19.57
CA LYS A 228 14.23 -5.81 -19.62
C LYS A 228 14.62 -5.35 -18.22
N GLU A 229 15.90 -5.10 -18.00
CA GLU A 229 16.38 -4.48 -16.76
C GLU A 229 15.90 -3.03 -16.62
N GLY A 230 15.84 -2.54 -15.38
CA GLY A 230 15.52 -1.14 -15.08
C GLY A 230 14.03 -0.78 -15.24
N VAL A 231 13.12 -1.76 -15.24
CA VAL A 231 11.67 -1.53 -15.20
C VAL A 231 10.99 -2.34 -14.09
N TRP A 232 9.86 -1.85 -13.61
CA TRP A 232 8.97 -2.64 -12.77
C TRP A 232 8.32 -3.74 -13.59
N HIS A 233 8.47 -5.00 -13.18
CA HIS A 233 7.93 -6.16 -13.88
C HIS A 233 6.57 -6.59 -13.31
N GLU A 234 6.44 -6.55 -11.98
CA GLU A 234 5.24 -6.97 -11.28
C GLU A 234 4.90 -6.01 -10.15
N PHE A 235 3.61 -5.97 -9.81
CA PHE A 235 3.16 -5.42 -8.54
C PHE A 235 2.42 -6.50 -7.75
N ALA A 236 2.47 -6.36 -6.43
CA ALA A 236 1.64 -7.13 -5.52
C ALA A 236 1.13 -6.24 -4.39
N LEU A 237 -0.11 -6.46 -3.97
CA LEU A 237 -0.67 -5.88 -2.76
C LEU A 237 -0.87 -7.01 -1.76
N ALA A 238 -0.02 -7.06 -0.74
CA ALA A 238 -0.06 -8.08 0.30
C ALA A 238 -0.73 -7.53 1.56
N HIS A 239 -1.76 -8.20 2.05
CA HIS A 239 -2.46 -7.88 3.28
C HIS A 239 -1.82 -8.60 4.47
N TYR A 240 -1.84 -7.94 5.63
CA TYR A 240 -1.60 -8.54 6.94
C TYR A 240 -2.68 -8.07 7.94
N PRO A 241 -3.07 -8.90 8.92
CA PRO A 241 -4.07 -8.51 9.91
C PRO A 241 -3.64 -7.36 10.83
N SER A 242 -2.33 -7.17 11.03
CA SER A 242 -1.75 -6.01 11.71
C SER A 242 -0.26 -5.83 11.39
N LEU A 243 0.35 -4.73 11.83
CA LEU A 243 1.80 -4.55 11.71
C LEU A 243 2.56 -5.58 12.55
N LEU A 244 1.98 -6.05 13.67
CA LEU A 244 2.59 -7.15 14.45
C LEU A 244 2.62 -8.47 13.67
N HIS A 245 1.58 -8.79 12.89
CA HIS A 245 1.60 -9.99 12.04
C HIS A 245 2.64 -9.88 10.93
N PHE A 246 2.80 -8.68 10.37
CA PHE A 246 3.87 -8.41 9.43
C PHE A 246 5.25 -8.56 10.09
N ALA A 247 5.46 -7.97 11.27
CA ALA A 247 6.71 -8.07 12.02
C ALA A 247 7.04 -9.53 12.39
N ASP A 248 6.05 -10.29 12.84
CA ASP A 248 6.21 -11.71 13.19
C ASP A 248 6.68 -12.53 11.98
N MET A 249 6.20 -12.21 10.78
CA MET A 249 6.73 -12.81 9.56
C MET A 249 8.18 -12.41 9.33
N LEU A 250 8.50 -11.12 9.40
CA LEU A 250 9.86 -10.63 9.16
C LEU A 250 10.89 -11.19 10.16
N ALA A 251 10.49 -11.40 11.41
CA ALA A 251 11.34 -11.95 12.46
C ALA A 251 11.57 -13.46 12.34
N SER A 252 10.72 -14.15 11.58
CA SER A 252 10.69 -15.61 11.56
C SER A 252 11.77 -16.24 10.69
N LYS A 253 12.37 -17.32 11.22
CA LYS A 253 13.42 -18.07 10.53
C LYS A 253 12.92 -18.74 9.26
N ASP A 254 11.73 -19.35 9.30
CA ASP A 254 11.15 -20.06 8.15
C ASP A 254 10.88 -19.11 6.97
N TYR A 255 10.41 -17.89 7.25
CA TYR A 255 10.31 -16.85 6.25
C TYR A 255 11.69 -16.42 5.71
N GLN A 256 12.63 -16.09 6.59
CA GLN A 256 13.93 -15.56 6.17
C GLN A 256 14.73 -16.55 5.34
N GLU A 257 14.65 -17.86 5.61
CA GLU A 257 15.29 -18.89 4.79
C GLU A 257 14.81 -18.85 3.33
N VAL A 258 13.49 -18.72 3.11
CA VAL A 258 12.91 -18.64 1.76
C VAL A 258 13.20 -17.28 1.12
N ASN A 259 13.10 -16.19 1.88
CA ASN A 259 13.40 -14.83 1.44
C ASN A 259 14.83 -14.72 0.90
N GLN A 260 15.82 -15.15 1.69
CA GLN A 260 17.23 -15.09 1.33
C GLN A 260 17.60 -16.06 0.21
N LYS A 261 16.91 -17.21 0.11
CA LYS A 261 17.19 -18.21 -0.93
C LYS A 261 16.60 -17.84 -2.29
N TYR A 262 15.39 -17.28 -2.33
CA TYR A 262 14.62 -17.17 -3.57
C TYR A 262 14.21 -15.74 -3.94
N ARG A 263 13.95 -14.87 -2.96
CA ARG A 263 13.47 -13.49 -3.18
C ARG A 263 14.61 -12.52 -3.42
N VAL A 264 15.48 -12.33 -2.42
CA VAL A 264 16.55 -11.33 -2.43
C VAL A 264 17.49 -11.50 -3.64
N PRO A 265 17.96 -12.72 -3.98
CA PRO A 265 18.86 -12.89 -5.12
C PRO A 265 18.18 -12.59 -6.46
N ALA A 266 16.85 -12.77 -6.56
CA ALA A 266 16.11 -12.64 -7.80
C ALA A 266 15.78 -11.20 -8.20
N LEU A 267 15.81 -10.27 -7.24
CA LEU A 267 15.40 -8.89 -7.47
C LEU A 267 16.58 -8.02 -7.92
N GLY A 268 16.34 -7.20 -8.94
CA GLY A 268 17.23 -6.12 -9.36
C GLY A 268 16.90 -4.80 -8.67
N ASP A 269 15.62 -4.57 -8.36
CA ASP A 269 15.12 -3.47 -7.52
C ASP A 269 13.77 -3.88 -6.92
N THR A 270 13.40 -3.28 -5.80
CA THR A 270 12.09 -3.47 -5.17
C THR A 270 11.77 -2.30 -4.26
N CYS A 271 10.48 -1.97 -4.15
CA CYS A 271 10.02 -1.08 -3.10
C CYS A 271 8.75 -1.63 -2.48
N ILE A 272 8.55 -1.31 -1.20
CA ILE A 272 7.37 -1.72 -0.43
C ILE A 272 6.85 -0.52 0.34
N LEU A 273 5.63 -0.10 0.01
CA LEU A 273 4.90 0.95 0.71
C LEU A 273 3.83 0.32 1.60
N CYS A 274 3.92 0.55 2.91
CA CYS A 274 2.87 0.20 3.86
C CYS A 274 1.73 1.22 3.73
N THR A 275 0.50 0.72 3.63
CA THR A 275 -0.72 1.52 3.50
C THR A 275 -1.84 0.96 4.40
N SER A 276 -2.84 1.79 4.73
CA SER A 276 -4.04 1.37 5.47
C SER A 276 -5.32 1.83 4.77
N GLU A 277 -6.18 0.88 4.41
CA GLU A 277 -7.55 1.15 3.94
C GLU A 277 -8.46 1.57 5.09
N LEU A 278 -8.28 1.01 6.28
CA LEU A 278 -9.09 1.31 7.45
C LEU A 278 -8.97 2.77 7.90
N GLU A 279 -7.78 3.38 7.77
CA GLU A 279 -7.64 4.82 8.05
C GLU A 279 -8.51 5.68 7.14
N ILE A 280 -8.70 5.27 5.87
CA ILE A 280 -9.60 5.98 4.96
C ILE A 280 -11.06 5.78 5.37
N GLU A 281 -11.47 4.55 5.69
CA GLU A 281 -12.84 4.25 6.16
C GLU A 281 -13.22 5.12 7.36
N GLN A 282 -12.34 5.22 8.36
CA GLN A 282 -12.57 6.05 9.54
C GLN A 282 -12.72 7.53 9.21
N ILE A 283 -11.90 8.04 8.27
CA ILE A 283 -12.02 9.43 7.87
C ILE A 283 -13.35 9.67 7.16
N VAL A 284 -13.76 8.77 6.25
CA VAL A 284 -15.06 8.85 5.58
C VAL A 284 -16.20 8.83 6.59
N GLU A 285 -16.20 7.87 7.52
CA GLU A 285 -17.21 7.81 8.58
C GLU A 285 -17.29 9.09 9.42
N LYS A 286 -16.13 9.65 9.79
CA LYS A 286 -16.07 10.89 10.57
C LYS A 286 -16.69 12.05 9.80
N LEU A 287 -16.38 12.18 8.51
CA LEU A 287 -16.94 13.21 7.65
C LEU A 287 -18.45 13.05 7.46
N GLU A 288 -18.95 11.83 7.37
CA GLU A 288 -20.39 11.56 7.27
C GLU A 288 -21.13 11.91 8.56
N LYS A 289 -20.56 11.59 9.72
CA LYS A 289 -21.11 11.96 11.03
C LYS A 289 -21.14 13.49 11.21
N GLU A 290 -20.08 14.20 10.81
CA GLU A 290 -20.02 15.67 10.85
C GLU A 290 -21.02 16.33 9.87
N GLY A 291 -21.16 15.80 8.65
CA GLY A 291 -22.11 16.30 7.66
C GLY A 291 -23.59 16.04 8.00
N GLY A 292 -23.88 14.94 8.70
CA GLY A 292 -25.22 14.57 9.17
C GLY A 292 -25.71 15.43 10.34
N GLN A 293 -24.83 15.80 11.27
CA GLN A 293 -25.18 16.66 12.41
C GLN A 293 -25.57 18.09 12.00
N SER A 294 -25.08 18.57 10.85
CA SER A 294 -25.44 19.90 10.33
C SER A 294 -26.85 19.97 9.72
N LYS A 295 -27.53 18.83 9.50
CA LYS A 295 -28.91 18.78 8.98
C LYS A 295 -30.00 18.66 10.06
N ALA A 296 -29.63 18.53 11.33
CA ALA A 296 -30.56 18.31 12.44
C ALA A 296 -30.95 19.60 13.21
N LYS A 297 -30.62 20.79 12.69
CA LYS A 297 -31.08 22.08 13.23
C LYS A 297 -31.55 22.98 12.09
N LEU A 298 -32.78 22.77 11.65
CA LEU A 298 -33.65 23.77 11.03
C LEU A 298 -35.08 23.53 11.55
#